data_AF-A0A349BWP3-F1
#
_entry.id   AF-A0A349BWP3-F1
#
_cell.length_a   1.000
_cell.length_b   1.000
_cell.length_c   1.000
_cell.angle_alpha   90.00
_cell.angle_beta   90.00
_cell.angle_gamma   90.00
#
_symmetry.space_group_name_H-M   'P 1'
#
loop_
_entity.id
_entity.type
_entity.pdbx_description
1 polymer ?
#
loop_
_entity_poly.entity_id
_entity_poly.type
_entity_poly.pdbx_seq_one_letter_code
_entity_poly.pdbx_strand_id
1 'polypeptide(L)'
;MSGEHVNDHTEIPAGSDVPGTEQENGCCGSDRHKVRSEKEYRDLMNRLSRIEGQVRGIRRMLEDDAYCIDILTQVSAANAALNSFSKTLLANHIRTCVAEDVREGHEEKLDELLKTLPKLMK
;
A
#
# COMPACT_ATOMS: atom_id res chain seq x y z
N MET A 1 -34.22 26.28 6.56
CA MET A 1 -34.68 25.94 7.92
C MET A 1 -34.40 24.47 8.10
N SER A 2 -33.28 24.16 8.75
CA SER A 2 -33.27 23.63 10.13
C SER A 2 -33.67 22.15 10.09
N GLY A 3 -32.93 21.16 10.55
CA GLY A 3 -31.74 21.00 11.38
C GLY A 3 -31.54 19.46 11.43
N GLU A 4 -30.34 18.95 11.70
CA GLU A 4 -29.97 18.41 13.03
C GLU A 4 -30.62 17.03 13.31
N HIS A 5 -29.97 15.94 13.73
CA HIS A 5 -28.69 15.59 14.38
C HIS A 5 -28.50 14.05 14.15
N VAL A 6 -27.31 13.52 13.82
CA VAL A 6 -26.27 12.90 14.69
C VAL A 6 -26.68 11.65 15.49
N ASN A 7 -25.99 10.54 15.13
CA ASN A 7 -25.59 9.31 15.85
C ASN A 7 -26.58 8.46 16.65
N ASP A 8 -26.50 7.12 16.47
CA ASP A 8 -26.15 6.20 17.56
C ASP A 8 -25.60 4.85 17.04
N HIS A 9 -24.39 4.54 17.50
CA HIS A 9 -23.86 3.26 17.98
C HIS A 9 -24.26 1.88 17.38
N THR A 10 -23.20 1.17 16.95
CA THR A 10 -22.78 -0.17 17.40
C THR A 10 -23.80 -1.31 17.41
N GLU A 11 -23.76 -2.19 16.40
CA GLU A 11 -24.00 -3.63 16.59
C GLU A 11 -23.08 -4.45 15.68
N ILE A 12 -22.18 -5.23 16.31
CA ILE A 12 -21.44 -6.33 15.67
C ILE A 12 -22.31 -7.59 15.87
N PRO A 13 -22.81 -8.25 14.82
CA PRO A 13 -23.46 -9.54 15.01
C PRO A 13 -22.40 -10.64 15.14
N ALA A 14 -22.45 -11.34 16.27
CA ALA A 14 -21.67 -12.54 16.53
C ALA A 14 -22.29 -13.76 15.82
N GLY A 15 -21.42 -14.51 15.14
CA GLY A 15 -21.55 -15.96 14.95
C GLY A 15 -22.65 -16.45 14.01
N SER A 16 -22.26 -16.77 12.78
CA SER A 16 -22.82 -17.92 12.06
C SER A 16 -21.70 -18.63 11.30
N ASP A 17 -21.78 -19.95 11.35
CA ASP A 17 -20.82 -20.93 10.89
C ASP A 17 -20.35 -20.69 9.45
N VAL A 18 -19.03 -20.58 9.25
CA VAL A 18 -18.44 -20.60 7.90
C VAL A 18 -17.85 -22.00 7.66
N PRO A 19 -18.45 -22.80 6.77
CA PRO A 19 -17.89 -24.09 6.37
C PRO A 19 -16.60 -23.83 5.57
N GLY A 20 -15.63 -24.74 5.76
CA GLY A 20 -14.24 -24.60 5.34
C GLY A 20 -14.04 -23.98 3.96
N THR A 21 -13.29 -22.89 3.92
CA THR A 21 -12.70 -22.37 2.70
C THR A 21 -11.27 -22.89 2.61
N GLU A 22 -11.07 -23.83 1.70
CA GLU A 22 -9.77 -24.17 1.15
C GLU A 22 -9.15 -22.85 0.63
N GLN A 23 -8.07 -22.41 1.28
CA GLN A 23 -7.37 -21.18 0.89
C GLN A 23 -6.57 -21.43 -0.38
N GLU A 24 -7.21 -21.22 -1.52
CA GLU A 24 -6.48 -20.97 -2.77
C GLU A 24 -5.90 -19.56 -2.70
N ASN A 25 -4.66 -19.45 -2.22
CA ASN A 25 -3.81 -18.27 -2.41
C ASN A 25 -3.33 -18.22 -3.86
N GLY A 26 -4.28 -18.10 -4.80
CA GLY A 26 -4.02 -17.89 -6.21
C GLY A 26 -4.05 -16.40 -6.51
N CYS A 27 -2.90 -15.80 -6.75
CA CYS A 27 -2.89 -14.48 -7.37
C CYS A 27 -3.13 -14.66 -8.88
N CYS A 28 -4.19 -14.05 -9.41
CA CYS A 28 -4.49 -13.81 -10.84
C CYS A 28 -5.46 -14.77 -11.59
N GLY A 29 -6.74 -14.43 -11.54
CA GLY A 29 -7.65 -14.51 -12.70
C GLY A 29 -8.25 -13.13 -12.95
N SER A 30 -8.22 -12.63 -14.20
CA SER A 30 -8.77 -11.38 -14.81
C SER A 30 -8.69 -10.03 -14.06
N ASP A 31 -8.75 -10.00 -12.74
CA ASP A 31 -8.68 -8.85 -11.86
C ASP A 31 -7.29 -8.78 -11.21
N ARG A 32 -6.56 -7.69 -11.49
CA ARG A 32 -5.23 -7.39 -10.92
C ARG A 32 -5.32 -6.96 -9.44
N HIS A 33 -5.99 -7.77 -8.61
CA HIS A 33 -6.22 -7.50 -7.20
C HIS A 33 -5.54 -8.54 -6.32
N LYS A 34 -4.83 -8.07 -5.30
CA LYS A 34 -4.29 -8.90 -4.21
C LYS A 34 -5.14 -8.66 -2.96
N VAL A 35 -5.75 -9.72 -2.43
CA VAL A 35 -6.30 -9.71 -1.07
C VAL A 35 -5.13 -9.62 -0.09
N ARG A 36 -5.12 -8.61 0.76
CA ARG A 36 -4.06 -8.36 1.74
C ARG A 36 -4.56 -8.73 3.13
N SER A 37 -3.66 -9.21 3.97
CA SER A 37 -3.98 -9.31 5.41
C SER A 37 -4.25 -7.91 5.97
N GLU A 38 -5.10 -7.83 6.99
CA GLU A 38 -5.40 -6.59 7.72
C GLU A 38 -4.13 -5.87 8.19
N LYS A 39 -3.16 -6.64 8.67
CA LYS A 39 -1.87 -6.11 9.11
C LYS A 39 -1.09 -5.49 7.94
N GLU A 40 -0.96 -6.20 6.82
CA GLU A 40 -0.27 -5.70 5.63
C GLU A 40 -0.92 -4.42 5.10
N TYR A 41 -2.25 -4.42 4.98
CA TYR A 41 -3.01 -3.27 4.50
C TYR A 41 -2.76 -2.05 5.40
N ARG A 42 -2.91 -2.21 6.71
CA ARG A 42 -2.71 -1.14 7.69
C ARG A 42 -1.28 -0.60 7.69
N ASP A 43 -0.28 -1.48 7.62
CA ASP A 43 1.13 -1.07 7.59
C ASP A 43 1.47 -0.25 6.33
N LEU A 44 0.94 -0.65 5.17
CA LEU A 44 1.12 0.08 3.91
C LEU A 44 0.38 1.43 3.93
N MET A 45 -0.87 1.44 4.40
CA MET A 45 -1.66 2.68 4.53
C MET A 45 -1.00 3.68 5.48
N ASN A 46 -0.52 3.22 6.64
CA ASN A 46 0.20 4.06 7.58
C ASN A 46 1.46 4.69 7.00
N ARG A 47 2.15 4.02 6.07
CA ARG A 47 3.30 4.59 5.36
C ARG A 47 2.85 5.67 4.38
N LEU A 48 1.80 5.40 3.61
CA LEU A 48 1.24 6.37 2.66
C LEU A 48 0.72 7.63 3.38
N SER A 49 0.01 7.50 4.51
CA SER A 49 -0.46 8.66 5.28
C SER A 49 0.67 9.56 5.78
N ARG A 50 1.84 8.97 6.12
CA ARG A 50 3.03 9.75 6.50
C ARG A 50 3.61 10.50 5.30
N ILE A 51 3.74 9.81 4.16
CA ILE A 51 4.23 10.41 2.91
C ILE A 51 3.33 11.55 2.46
N GLU A 52 2.01 11.36 2.52
CA GLU A 52 1.03 12.41 2.23
C GLU A 52 1.22 13.63 3.16
N GLY A 53 1.47 13.38 4.45
CA GLY A 53 1.84 14.43 5.40
C GLY A 53 3.09 15.22 4.99
N GLN A 54 4.13 14.55 4.49
CA GLN A 54 5.34 15.19 3.99
C GLN A 54 5.04 16.07 2.76
N VAL A 55 4.25 15.56 1.80
CA VAL A 55 3.86 16.33 0.60
C VAL A 55 3.04 17.56 0.97
N ARG A 56 2.09 17.44 1.91
CA ARG A 56 1.35 18.60 2.44
C ARG A 56 2.28 19.59 3.15
N GLY A 57 3.30 19.10 3.87
CA GLY A 57 4.32 19.94 4.48
C GLY A 57 5.11 20.75 3.46
N ILE A 58 5.60 20.09 2.40
CA ILE A 58 6.32 20.74 1.29
C ILE A 58 5.46 21.83 0.64
N ARG A 59 4.17 21.56 0.42
CA ARG A 59 3.24 22.56 -0.11
C ARG A 59 3.16 23.80 0.79
N ARG A 60 3.01 23.63 2.10
CA ARG A 60 2.98 24.76 3.05
C ARG A 60 4.28 25.56 3.05
N MET A 61 5.42 24.88 3.00
CA MET A 61 6.72 25.57 2.91
C MET A 61 6.82 26.46 1.67
N LEU A 62 6.21 26.04 0.54
CA LEU A 62 6.12 26.87 -0.65
C LEU A 62 5.17 28.06 -0.47
N GLU A 63 4.01 27.84 0.17
CA GLU A 63 3.04 28.90 0.50
C GLU A 63 3.61 29.94 1.47
N ASP A 64 4.54 29.53 2.34
CA ASP A 64 5.21 30.36 3.34
C ASP A 64 6.53 31.01 2.85
N ASP A 65 6.83 30.93 1.54
CA ASP A 65 8.08 31.42 0.93
C ASP A 65 9.36 30.92 1.64
N ALA A 66 9.34 29.66 2.11
CA ALA A 66 10.47 29.07 2.82
C ALA A 66 11.73 28.93 1.94
N TYR A 67 12.89 28.86 2.58
CA TYR A 67 14.17 28.78 1.88
C TYR A 67 14.27 27.51 1.02
N CYS A 68 14.70 27.68 -0.23
CA CYS A 68 14.68 26.61 -1.23
C CYS A 68 15.44 25.34 -0.79
N ILE A 69 16.54 25.47 -0.05
CA ILE A 69 17.34 24.31 0.41
C ILE A 69 16.57 23.48 1.45
N ASP A 70 15.75 24.12 2.29
CA ASP A 70 14.93 23.42 3.28
C ASP A 70 13.80 22.64 2.58
N ILE A 71 13.19 23.24 1.55
CA ILE A 71 12.19 22.59 0.70
C ILE A 71 12.82 21.35 0.01
N LEU A 72 14.00 21.51 -0.61
CA LEU A 72 14.71 20.40 -1.26
C LEU A 72 15.08 19.28 -0.28
N THR A 73 15.39 19.61 0.97
CA THR A 73 15.64 18.65 2.04
C THR A 73 14.37 17.85 2.36
N GLN A 74 13.21 18.51 2.47
CA GLN A 74 11.94 17.81 2.68
C GLN A 74 11.50 16.96 1.49
N VAL A 75 11.72 17.43 0.26
CA VAL A 75 11.51 16.63 -0.96
C VAL A 75 12.36 15.36 -0.93
N SER A 76 13.64 15.48 -0.54
CA SER A 76 14.54 14.32 -0.41
C SER A 76 14.04 13.33 0.65
N ALA A 77 13.52 13.83 1.78
CA ALA A 77 12.91 13.00 2.82
C ALA A 77 11.63 12.28 2.35
N ALA A 78 10.78 12.94 1.55
CA ALA A 78 9.60 12.34 0.95
C ALA A 78 9.97 11.24 -0.06
N ASN A 79 10.98 11.48 -0.90
CA ASN A 79 11.51 10.48 -1.82
C ASN A 79 12.08 9.26 -1.10
N ALA A 80 12.83 9.46 -0.01
CA ALA A 80 13.34 8.35 0.81
C ALA A 80 12.20 7.51 1.42
N ALA A 81 11.11 8.16 1.87
CA ALA A 81 9.95 7.48 2.39
C ALA A 81 9.19 6.68 1.31
N LEU A 82 9.03 7.25 0.10
CA LEU A 82 8.48 6.55 -1.07
C LEU A 82 9.33 5.33 -1.44
N ASN A 83 10.65 5.46 -1.46
CA ASN A 83 11.55 4.35 -1.74
C ASN A 83 11.45 3.24 -0.67
N SER A 84 11.30 3.60 0.60
CA SER A 84 11.05 2.63 1.69
C SER A 84 9.71 1.91 1.52
N PHE A 85 8.66 2.63 1.12
CA PHE A 85 7.36 2.06 0.81
C PHE A 85 7.44 1.07 -0.36
N SER A 86 8.03 1.46 -1.48
CA SER A 86 8.21 0.62 -2.66
C SER A 86 8.95 -0.67 -2.36
N LYS A 87 10.03 -0.60 -1.56
CA LYS A 87 10.77 -1.79 -1.09
C LYS A 87 9.91 -2.73 -0.27
N THR A 88 9.08 -2.19 0.62
CA THR A 88 8.19 -2.99 1.47
C THR A 88 7.13 -3.70 0.63
N LEU A 89 6.48 -2.96 -0.28
CA LEU A 89 5.45 -3.50 -1.18
C LEU A 89 6.03 -4.60 -2.09
N LEU A 90 7.20 -4.34 -2.67
CA LEU A 90 7.90 -5.28 -3.54
C LEU A 90 8.28 -6.56 -2.78
N ALA A 91 8.85 -6.42 -1.58
CA ALA A 91 9.24 -7.57 -0.77
C ALA A 91 8.03 -8.45 -0.39
N ASN A 92 6.86 -7.85 -0.18
CA ASN A 92 5.63 -8.62 0.04
C ASN A 92 5.19 -9.35 -1.24
N HIS A 93 5.23 -8.69 -2.40
CA HIS A 93 4.88 -9.30 -3.68
C HIS A 93 5.76 -10.50 -4.03
N ILE A 94 7.08 -10.39 -3.80
CA ILE A 94 8.03 -11.49 -4.03
C ILE A 94 7.71 -12.68 -3.12
N ARG A 95 7.48 -12.45 -1.82
CA ARG A 95 7.29 -13.52 -0.84
C ARG A 95 5.96 -14.25 -0.97
N THR A 96 4.93 -13.61 -1.51
CA THR A 96 3.61 -14.24 -1.69
C THR A 96 3.42 -14.61 -3.15
N CYS A 97 3.11 -13.63 -4.00
CA CYS A 97 2.59 -13.88 -5.33
C CYS A 97 3.61 -14.57 -6.24
N VAL A 98 4.88 -14.14 -6.22
CA VAL A 98 5.93 -14.72 -7.06
C VAL A 98 6.41 -16.07 -6.50
N ALA A 99 6.59 -16.17 -5.18
CA ALA A 99 7.00 -17.43 -4.56
C ALA A 99 5.95 -18.54 -4.67
N GLU A 100 4.66 -18.20 -4.67
CA GLU A 100 3.55 -19.13 -4.97
C GLU A 100 3.64 -19.63 -6.42
N ASP A 101 3.70 -18.72 -7.40
CA ASP A 101 3.82 -19.06 -8.83
C ASP A 101 5.00 -19.99 -9.13
N VAL A 102 6.19 -19.63 -8.61
CA VAL A 102 7.41 -20.42 -8.86
C VAL A 102 7.30 -21.82 -8.25
N ARG A 103 6.63 -21.98 -7.10
CA ARG A 103 6.38 -23.30 -6.48
C ARG A 103 5.39 -24.13 -7.28
N GLU A 104 4.45 -23.49 -7.96
CA GLU A 104 3.48 -24.12 -8.85
C GLU A 104 4.04 -24.41 -10.25
N GLY A 105 5.28 -23.98 -10.53
CA GLY A 105 5.93 -24.16 -11.83
C GLY A 105 5.54 -23.10 -12.87
N HIS A 106 4.91 -22.00 -12.44
CA HIS A 106 4.55 -20.87 -13.26
C HIS A 106 5.62 -19.76 -13.16
N GLU A 107 6.01 -19.18 -14.29
CA GLU A 107 7.01 -18.10 -14.35
C GLU A 107 6.41 -16.73 -14.73
N GLU A 108 5.09 -16.64 -14.94
CA GLU A 108 4.44 -15.44 -15.46
C GLU A 108 4.66 -14.20 -14.57
N LYS A 109 4.45 -14.34 -13.25
CA LYS A 109 4.68 -13.23 -12.31
C LYS A 109 6.16 -12.91 -12.11
N LEU A 110 7.05 -13.90 -12.27
CA LEU A 110 8.49 -13.66 -12.23
C LEU A 110 8.90 -12.78 -13.42
N ASP A 111 8.40 -13.09 -14.63
CA ASP A 111 8.65 -12.30 -15.82
C ASP A 111 8.07 -10.88 -15.72
N GLU A 112 6.86 -10.74 -15.17
CA GLU A 112 6.26 -9.42 -14.91
C GLU A 112 7.11 -8.60 -13.93
N LEU A 113 7.59 -9.23 -12.87
CA LEU A 113 8.49 -8.60 -11.91
C LEU A 113 9.78 -8.13 -12.59
N LEU A 114 10.44 -8.99 -13.38
CA LEU A 114 11.68 -8.65 -14.09
C LEU A 114 11.49 -7.47 -15.06
N LYS A 115 10.32 -7.35 -15.70
CA LYS A 115 9.97 -6.19 -16.55
C LYS A 115 9.74 -4.90 -15.76
N THR A 116 9.32 -5.02 -14.50
CA THR A 116 8.96 -3.87 -13.65
C THR A 116 10.14 -3.37 -12.81
N LEU A 117 11.05 -4.25 -12.42
CA LEU A 117 12.20 -3.98 -11.55
C LEU A 117 13.08 -2.80 -12.04
N PRO A 118 13.39 -2.63 -13.34
CA PRO A 118 14.16 -1.48 -13.83
C PRO A 118 13.51 -0.12 -13.58
N LYS A 119 12.18 -0.08 -13.44
CA LYS A 119 11.43 1.17 -13.16
C LYS A 119 11.54 1.58 -11.69
N LEU A 120 11.87 0.64 -10.81
CA LEU A 120 11.96 0.84 -9.36
C LEU A 120 13.38 1.17 -8.88
N MET A 121 14.39 1.03 -9.74
CA MET A 121 15.81 1.25 -9.43
C MET A 121 16.35 2.60 -9.94
N LYS A 122 15.47 3.56 -10.24
CA LYS A 122 15.85 4.90 -10.69
C LYS A 122 15.96 5.87 -9.51
#